data_AF-A0A133UE49-F1
#
_entry.id   AF-A0A133UE49-F1
#
_cell.length_a   1.000
_cell.length_b   1.000
_cell.length_c   1.000
_cell.angle_alpha   90.00
_cell.angle_beta   90.00
_cell.angle_gamma   90.00
#
_symmetry.space_group_name_H-M   'P 1'
#
loop_
_entity.id
_entity.type
_entity.pdbx_description
1 polymer ?
#
loop_
_entity_poly.entity_id
_entity_poly.type
_entity_poly.pdbx_seq_one_letter_code
_entity_poly.pdbx_strand_id
1 'polypeptide(L)'
;MSLKDEKGFIFTLDAALAVIVTLVVLAGVATLGDPYTSYKQHGYLQLERYANDGLHVLAMKGTTGKALQLLEKGDVQGCKRVLRENLRATLPDNIHFRLKIENRLTVYSSDYWKDRFDEVKERVGATYIGATSPWANFRLLAWIDDDYENEFLSQITESNWIVYSTSEESDFENQISRREEDGDYYYDAIFIPDADTDFGDLTGWKLGNFSETENRRLIAGGDTIYYNQDLEGLFGVSLYWWLRERNDEYDMVLWNTEDYILEPYVRGHLIPYPEDYWYYDYDPDEGISYLGTGPESDLIEWDLPGIIPDRGGPGTRILFNVDFAKSAIVAEEGSEDWKTVAKRSIYGKPFVVLLPIQLHVWRGDHPMLREEKRGLVLNGVALLLILPALLLSASFLTAVKIGGEGTTVKAISDKVSYMSYNYKTTLSYMEKIGVSLDNETLQKIKKAYEKSTGTRIEKVEVGIFDIWENIHETSGDYESYPHYAWGKWCEIKKGPYEDSWYYSFEDLDPEYNQEPDEDRNEARLLVEKLSGNEVRITVEAYGGSFVVDVWLGDRLLWEDVNDDNTQSGLQGITDPDEGLHVGENQIVSSPPRLFFLKTESPGNIAIYRENFSVG
;
A
#
# COMPACT_ATOMS: atom_id res chain seq x y z
N MET A 1 21.34 70.48 -69.82
CA MET A 1 21.44 69.01 -69.93
C MET A 1 20.89 68.45 -68.63
N SER A 2 19.82 67.68 -68.72
CA SER A 2 18.94 67.26 -67.62
C SER A 2 19.53 66.04 -66.90
N LEU A 3 19.88 66.18 -65.62
CA LEU A 3 20.02 65.05 -64.69
C LEU A 3 18.61 64.63 -64.28
N LYS A 4 17.96 63.82 -65.12
CA LYS A 4 16.80 63.01 -64.75
C LYS A 4 17.31 61.62 -64.41
N ASP A 5 16.75 61.07 -63.34
CA ASP A 5 16.75 59.65 -62.95
C ASP A 5 17.82 59.13 -61.98
N GLU A 6 18.02 59.81 -60.85
CA GLU A 6 18.37 59.13 -59.60
C GLU A 6 17.15 59.14 -58.65
N LYS A 7 16.32 58.09 -58.73
CA LYS A 7 15.27 57.81 -57.73
C LYS A 7 15.90 57.07 -56.55
N GLY A 8 16.54 57.80 -55.64
CA GLY A 8 16.88 57.30 -54.31
C GLY A 8 15.73 57.52 -53.33
N PHE A 9 15.38 56.51 -52.53
CA PHE A 9 14.50 56.69 -51.38
C PHE A 9 15.24 57.51 -50.31
N ILE A 10 14.75 58.72 -50.02
CA ILE A 10 15.21 59.49 -48.85
C ILE A 10 14.43 58.98 -47.65
N PHE A 11 15.06 58.17 -46.81
CA PHE A 11 14.53 57.88 -45.47
C PHE A 11 14.78 59.11 -44.60
N THR A 12 13.73 59.66 -44.00
CA THR A 12 13.90 60.59 -42.87
C THR A 12 14.56 59.85 -41.71
N LEU A 13 15.34 60.56 -40.88
CA LEU A 13 16.01 59.97 -39.71
C LEU A 13 15.01 59.17 -38.85
N ASP A 14 13.80 59.70 -38.70
CA ASP A 14 12.71 59.08 -37.95
C ASP A 14 12.21 57.78 -38.60
N ALA A 15 12.16 57.72 -39.93
CA ALA A 15 11.80 56.51 -40.66
C ALA A 15 12.89 55.44 -40.58
N ALA A 16 14.17 55.83 -40.60
CA ALA A 16 15.28 54.91 -40.38
C ALA A 16 15.28 54.37 -38.94
N LEU A 17 15.03 55.23 -37.95
CA LEU A 17 14.91 54.84 -36.55
C LEU A 17 13.74 53.88 -36.33
N ALA A 18 12.58 54.17 -36.92
CA ALA A 18 11.40 53.31 -36.85
C ALA A 18 11.66 51.92 -37.46
N VAL A 19 12.36 51.85 -38.60
CA VAL A 19 12.75 50.58 -39.22
C VAL A 19 13.75 49.81 -38.35
N ILE A 20 14.73 50.48 -37.74
CA ILE A 20 15.70 49.84 -36.84
C ILE A 20 15.00 49.29 -35.59
N VAL A 21 14.16 50.09 -34.93
CA VAL A 21 13.38 49.64 -33.76
C VAL A 21 12.50 48.45 -34.14
N THR A 22 11.88 48.50 -35.31
CA THR A 22 11.07 47.37 -35.78
C THR A 22 11.89 46.12 -36.04
N LEU A 23 13.04 46.23 -36.71
CA LEU A 23 13.91 45.10 -36.97
C LEU A 23 14.45 44.49 -35.68
N VAL A 24 14.76 45.32 -34.67
CA VAL A 24 15.16 44.86 -33.34
C VAL A 24 14.02 44.12 -32.65
N VAL A 25 12.79 44.62 -32.71
CA VAL A 25 11.64 43.93 -32.09
C VAL A 25 11.25 42.67 -32.87
N LEU A 26 11.25 42.69 -34.20
CA LEU A 26 11.01 41.50 -35.03
C LEU A 26 12.09 40.45 -34.82
N ALA A 27 13.36 40.83 -34.71
CA ALA A 27 14.44 39.92 -34.37
C ALA A 27 14.29 39.37 -32.95
N GLY A 28 13.87 40.19 -31.98
CA GLY A 28 13.55 39.77 -30.62
C GLY A 28 12.38 38.79 -30.55
N VAL A 29 11.31 39.04 -31.32
CA VAL A 29 10.17 38.13 -31.42
C VAL A 29 10.55 36.83 -32.14
N ALA A 30 11.28 36.91 -33.26
CA ALA A 30 11.70 35.72 -34.00
C ALA A 30 12.64 34.84 -33.17
N THR A 31 13.47 35.44 -32.32
CA THR A 31 14.34 34.70 -31.39
C THR A 31 13.58 34.12 -30.20
N LEU A 32 12.49 34.74 -29.74
CA LEU A 32 11.65 34.21 -28.65
C LEU A 32 10.61 33.18 -29.13
N GLY A 33 10.08 33.35 -30.34
CA GLY A 33 9.16 32.44 -31.02
C GLY A 33 9.84 31.30 -31.76
N ASP A 34 11.17 31.25 -31.75
CA ASP A 34 11.93 30.09 -32.19
C ASP A 34 11.48 28.88 -31.34
N PRO A 35 11.04 27.77 -31.97
CA PRO A 35 10.77 26.51 -31.29
C PRO A 35 11.91 26.11 -30.34
N TYR A 36 13.17 26.46 -30.66
CA TYR A 36 14.33 26.20 -29.82
C TYR A 36 14.32 26.99 -28.49
N THR A 37 13.84 28.24 -28.49
CA THR A 37 13.81 29.12 -27.33
C THR A 37 12.59 28.85 -26.45
N SER A 38 11.42 28.63 -27.05
CA SER A 38 10.23 28.13 -26.33
C SER A 38 10.46 26.74 -25.74
N TYR A 39 11.18 25.86 -26.44
CA TYR A 39 11.55 24.54 -25.93
C TYR A 39 12.59 24.61 -24.80
N LYS A 40 13.62 25.46 -24.89
CA LYS A 40 14.53 25.71 -23.77
C LYS A 40 13.83 26.25 -22.52
N GLN A 41 12.69 26.92 -22.69
CA GLN A 41 11.91 27.47 -21.58
C GLN A 41 10.88 26.49 -20.99
N HIS A 42 10.31 25.56 -21.78
CA HIS A 42 9.20 24.69 -21.31
C HIS A 42 9.30 23.20 -21.70
N GLY A 43 10.24 22.83 -22.57
CA GLY A 43 10.44 21.45 -23.04
C GLY A 43 10.80 20.49 -21.90
N TYR A 44 11.54 20.98 -20.90
CA TYR A 44 11.86 20.21 -19.71
C TYR A 44 10.61 19.84 -18.88
N LEU A 45 9.60 20.71 -18.81
CA LEU A 45 8.33 20.42 -18.09
C LEU A 45 7.53 19.32 -18.78
N GLN A 46 7.50 19.34 -20.12
CA GLN A 46 6.84 18.29 -20.89
C GLN A 46 7.56 16.95 -20.70
N LEU A 47 8.89 16.95 -20.62
CA LEU A 47 9.68 15.76 -20.33
C LEU A 47 9.47 15.25 -18.90
N GLU A 48 9.37 16.14 -17.91
CA GLU A 48 9.01 15.76 -16.54
C GLU A 48 7.66 15.06 -16.50
N ARG A 49 6.68 15.59 -17.21
CA ARG A 49 5.34 15.00 -17.32
C ARG A 49 5.39 13.60 -17.92
N TYR A 50 6.14 13.40 -19.02
CA TYR A 50 6.32 12.05 -19.56
C TYR A 50 6.98 11.08 -18.58
N ALA A 51 7.97 11.53 -17.80
CA ALA A 51 8.59 10.67 -16.78
C ALA A 51 7.60 10.29 -15.67
N ASN A 52 6.82 11.26 -15.18
CA ASN A 52 5.79 11.06 -14.17
C ASN A 52 4.68 10.11 -14.68
N ASP A 53 4.13 10.38 -15.86
CA ASP A 53 3.09 9.56 -16.50
C ASP A 53 3.61 8.13 -16.75
N GLY A 54 4.86 7.99 -17.21
CA GLY A 54 5.50 6.70 -17.44
C GLY A 54 5.55 5.85 -16.18
N LEU A 55 5.99 6.41 -15.04
CA LEU A 55 6.01 5.69 -13.76
C LEU A 55 4.60 5.42 -13.23
N HIS A 56 3.67 6.37 -13.36
CA HIS A 56 2.31 6.20 -12.88
C HIS A 56 1.56 5.09 -13.66
N VAL A 57 1.71 5.03 -14.98
CA VAL A 57 1.12 3.95 -15.80
C VAL A 57 1.72 2.58 -15.44
N LEU A 58 3.02 2.50 -15.15
CA LEU A 58 3.61 1.24 -14.67
C LEU A 58 3.00 0.79 -13.34
N ALA A 59 2.71 1.73 -12.44
CA ALA A 59 2.06 1.44 -11.16
C ALA A 59 0.61 1.00 -11.35
N MET A 60 -0.19 1.75 -12.12
CA MET A 60 -1.60 1.44 -12.42
C MET A 60 -1.79 0.07 -13.08
N LYS A 61 -0.84 -0.37 -13.92
CA LYS A 61 -0.88 -1.69 -14.57
C LYS A 61 -0.37 -2.84 -13.69
N GLY A 62 0.07 -2.56 -12.46
CA GLY A 62 0.74 -3.54 -11.60
C GLY A 62 2.14 -3.96 -12.10
N THR A 63 2.65 -3.33 -13.16
CA THR A 63 3.96 -3.64 -13.77
C THR A 63 5.10 -3.40 -12.80
N THR A 64 5.00 -2.35 -11.97
CA THR A 64 6.00 -2.05 -10.94
C THR A 64 6.10 -3.18 -9.92
N GLY A 65 4.98 -3.65 -9.38
CA GLY A 65 4.95 -4.77 -8.42
C GLY A 65 5.51 -6.06 -9.03
N LYS A 66 5.07 -6.40 -10.25
CA LYS A 66 5.61 -7.55 -10.99
C LYS A 66 7.12 -7.45 -11.23
N ALA A 67 7.62 -6.27 -11.58
CA ALA A 67 9.04 -6.06 -11.82
C ALA A 67 9.88 -6.21 -10.54
N LEU A 68 9.38 -5.69 -9.41
CA LEU A 68 10.02 -5.88 -8.11
C LEU A 68 10.03 -7.36 -7.72
N GLN A 69 8.91 -8.07 -7.85
CA GLN A 69 8.85 -9.53 -7.59
C GLN A 69 9.85 -10.32 -8.44
N LEU A 70 10.00 -10.01 -9.73
CA LEU A 70 11.01 -10.65 -10.59
C LEU A 70 12.44 -10.33 -10.15
N LEU A 71 12.68 -9.09 -9.69
CA LEU A 71 13.99 -8.67 -9.19
C LEU A 71 14.33 -9.36 -7.87
N GLU A 72 13.35 -9.56 -7.00
CA GLU A 72 13.52 -10.37 -5.80
C GLU A 72 13.84 -11.81 -6.20
N LYS A 73 13.04 -12.45 -7.06
CA LYS A 73 13.27 -13.81 -7.62
C LYS A 73 14.58 -14.02 -8.38
N GLY A 74 15.46 -13.01 -8.47
CA GLY A 74 16.72 -13.08 -9.20
C GLY A 74 16.58 -13.04 -10.73
N ASP A 75 15.36 -12.94 -11.27
CA ASP A 75 15.12 -12.82 -12.72
C ASP A 75 15.32 -11.37 -13.21
N VAL A 76 16.58 -10.95 -13.21
CA VAL A 76 17.03 -9.62 -13.65
C VAL A 76 16.65 -9.37 -15.12
N GLN A 77 16.68 -10.38 -15.99
CA GLN A 77 16.41 -10.22 -17.41
C GLN A 77 14.92 -10.10 -17.70
N GLY A 78 14.08 -10.92 -17.05
CA GLY A 78 12.63 -10.79 -17.08
C GLY A 78 12.18 -9.43 -16.56
N CYS A 79 12.77 -8.96 -15.46
CA CYS A 79 12.52 -7.62 -14.93
C CYS A 79 12.85 -6.52 -15.95
N LYS A 80 14.05 -6.55 -16.57
CA LYS A 80 14.44 -5.60 -17.63
C LYS A 80 13.48 -5.59 -18.80
N ARG A 81 13.05 -6.78 -19.25
CA ARG A 81 12.13 -6.95 -20.38
C ARG A 81 10.77 -6.31 -20.08
N VAL A 82 10.16 -6.68 -18.95
CA VAL A 82 8.83 -6.20 -18.54
C VAL A 82 8.81 -4.67 -18.40
N LEU A 83 9.81 -4.09 -17.74
CA LEU A 83 9.90 -2.63 -17.58
C LEU A 83 10.13 -1.92 -18.91
N ARG A 84 11.03 -2.43 -19.76
CA ARG A 84 11.35 -1.82 -21.05
C ARG A 84 10.16 -1.84 -22.02
N GLU A 85 9.47 -2.97 -22.13
CA GLU A 85 8.32 -3.13 -23.03
C GLU A 85 7.17 -2.21 -22.63
N ASN A 86 6.82 -2.16 -21.35
CA ASN A 86 5.75 -1.29 -20.87
C ASN A 86 6.09 0.19 -20.99
N LEU A 87 7.33 0.61 -20.70
CA LEU A 87 7.73 2.00 -20.86
C LEU A 87 7.76 2.42 -22.34
N ARG A 88 8.23 1.56 -23.25
CA ARG A 88 8.17 1.84 -24.70
C ARG A 88 6.74 1.92 -25.22
N ALA A 89 5.82 1.14 -24.68
CA ALA A 89 4.41 1.20 -25.06
C ALA A 89 3.70 2.44 -24.50
N THR A 90 4.24 3.04 -23.44
CA THR A 90 3.64 4.20 -22.75
C THR A 90 4.22 5.53 -23.23
N LEU A 91 5.54 5.58 -23.44
CA LEU A 91 6.24 6.80 -23.85
C LEU A 91 6.24 6.96 -25.37
N PRO A 92 6.19 8.19 -25.90
CA PRO A 92 6.32 8.44 -27.34
C PRO A 92 7.65 7.90 -27.90
N ASP A 93 7.65 7.46 -29.16
CA ASP A 93 8.82 6.81 -29.81
C ASP A 93 10.11 7.65 -29.82
N ASN A 94 9.97 8.98 -29.81
CA ASN A 94 11.10 9.92 -29.78
C ASN A 94 11.63 10.21 -28.36
N ILE A 95 11.05 9.57 -27.33
CA ILE A 95 11.48 9.67 -25.95
C ILE A 95 12.32 8.43 -25.61
N HIS A 96 13.57 8.68 -25.23
CA HIS A 96 14.47 7.67 -24.73
C HIS A 96 14.56 7.77 -23.21
N PHE A 97 14.79 6.64 -22.54
CA PHE A 97 14.76 6.59 -21.10
C PHE A 97 15.86 5.72 -20.50
N ARG A 98 16.14 6.02 -19.23
CA ARG A 98 16.90 5.21 -18.28
C ARG A 98 16.09 5.12 -16.98
N LEU A 99 15.62 3.93 -16.66
CA LEU A 99 15.02 3.61 -15.37
C LEU A 99 16.06 2.96 -14.47
N LYS A 100 16.15 3.39 -13.22
CA LYS A 100 17.05 2.86 -12.19
C LYS A 100 16.25 2.47 -10.94
N ILE A 101 16.48 1.27 -10.43
CA ILE A 101 15.97 0.79 -9.13
C ILE A 101 17.17 0.65 -8.21
N GLU A 102 17.43 1.71 -7.43
CA GLU A 102 18.66 1.85 -6.62
C GLU A 102 19.92 1.31 -7.35
N ASN A 103 20.74 0.48 -6.69
CA ASN A 103 21.90 -0.15 -7.30
C ASN A 103 21.60 -1.55 -7.86
N ARG A 104 20.34 -2.00 -7.82
CA ARG A 104 19.93 -3.36 -8.20
C ARG A 104 19.67 -3.51 -9.69
N LEU A 105 19.16 -2.47 -10.34
CA LEU A 105 18.75 -2.55 -11.73
C LEU A 105 18.88 -1.23 -12.47
N THR A 106 19.40 -1.30 -13.70
CA THR A 106 19.31 -0.21 -14.68
C THR A 106 18.72 -0.75 -15.98
N VAL A 107 17.67 -0.08 -16.47
CA VAL A 107 16.96 -0.41 -17.70
C VAL A 107 17.04 0.78 -18.65
N TYR A 108 17.61 0.57 -19.82
CA TYR A 108 17.64 1.57 -20.88
C TYR A 108 16.57 1.26 -21.92
N SER A 109 16.12 2.31 -22.61
CA SER A 109 15.19 2.21 -23.73
C SER A 109 15.66 1.23 -24.80
N SER A 110 16.96 1.08 -25.04
CA SER A 110 17.56 0.02 -25.85
C SER A 110 19.03 -0.17 -25.47
N ASP A 111 19.66 -1.25 -25.93
CA ASP A 111 21.09 -1.47 -25.68
C ASP A 111 21.97 -0.38 -26.33
N TYR A 112 21.51 0.22 -27.44
CA TYR A 112 22.15 1.38 -28.07
C TYR A 112 22.28 2.58 -27.11
N TRP A 113 21.33 2.74 -26.20
CA TRP A 113 21.29 3.87 -25.25
C TRP A 113 22.11 3.65 -23.98
N LYS A 114 22.61 2.43 -23.74
CA LYS A 114 23.34 2.08 -22.51
C LYS A 114 24.53 3.00 -22.25
N ASP A 115 25.34 3.23 -23.27
CA ASP A 115 26.58 4.02 -23.14
C ASP A 115 26.38 5.51 -23.53
N ARG A 116 25.25 5.84 -24.18
CA ARG A 116 24.99 7.17 -24.73
C ARG A 116 24.10 8.04 -23.84
N PHE A 117 23.21 7.41 -23.08
CA PHE A 117 22.26 8.15 -22.24
C PHE A 117 22.97 8.98 -21.18
N ASP A 118 24.16 8.54 -20.74
CA ASP A 118 24.96 9.26 -19.76
C ASP A 118 25.77 10.44 -20.33
N GLU A 119 25.80 10.60 -21.66
CA GLU A 119 26.47 11.71 -22.35
C GLU A 119 25.50 12.85 -22.69
N VAL A 120 24.18 12.62 -22.62
CA VAL A 120 23.18 13.64 -22.97
C VAL A 120 23.05 14.70 -21.85
N LYS A 121 22.95 15.98 -22.24
CA LYS A 121 23.03 17.13 -21.32
C LYS A 121 21.73 17.48 -20.62
N GLU A 122 20.58 17.24 -21.25
CA GLU A 122 19.28 17.67 -20.74
C GLU A 122 18.44 16.45 -20.36
N ARG A 123 18.49 16.05 -19.09
CA ARG A 123 17.74 14.90 -18.57
C ARG A 123 16.79 15.36 -17.50
N VAL A 124 15.55 14.90 -17.60
CA VAL A 124 14.53 15.16 -16.58
C VAL A 124 14.12 13.84 -15.95
N GLY A 125 13.93 13.85 -14.64
CA GLY A 125 13.68 12.63 -13.86
C GLY A 125 12.41 12.73 -13.02
N ALA A 126 11.73 11.61 -12.89
CA ALA A 126 10.68 11.38 -11.91
C ALA A 126 11.10 10.23 -10.97
N THR A 127 10.57 10.24 -9.75
CA THR A 127 10.80 9.18 -8.76
C THR A 127 9.47 8.60 -8.32
N TYR A 128 9.39 7.28 -8.29
CA TYR A 128 8.31 6.49 -7.69
C TYR A 128 8.91 5.62 -6.58
N ILE A 129 8.21 5.44 -5.46
CA ILE A 129 8.68 4.57 -4.39
C ILE A 129 8.02 3.21 -4.54
N GLY A 130 8.83 2.22 -4.94
CA GLY A 130 8.42 0.82 -4.92
C GLY A 130 8.41 0.27 -3.51
N ALA A 131 7.35 -0.43 -3.14
CA ALA A 131 7.26 -1.18 -1.89
C ALA A 131 7.42 -2.66 -2.20
N THR A 132 8.32 -3.33 -1.49
CA THR A 132 8.53 -4.78 -1.60
C THR A 132 8.80 -5.35 -0.22
N SER A 133 8.55 -6.64 -0.04
CA SER A 133 9.06 -7.36 1.12
C SER A 133 10.32 -8.14 0.67
N PRO A 134 11.45 -8.04 1.38
CA PRO A 134 12.67 -8.74 1.01
C PRO A 134 12.56 -10.26 1.13
N TRP A 135 11.47 -10.77 1.69
CA TRP A 135 11.20 -12.22 1.77
C TRP A 135 10.57 -12.78 0.50
N ALA A 136 10.63 -12.05 -0.62
CA ALA A 136 10.17 -12.56 -1.90
C ALA A 136 11.04 -13.68 -2.51
N ASN A 137 12.02 -14.18 -1.76
CA ASN A 137 12.76 -15.44 -1.96
C ASN A 137 12.83 -16.27 -0.67
N PHE A 138 11.85 -16.15 0.23
CA PHE A 138 11.86 -16.88 1.48
C PHE A 138 11.92 -18.39 1.20
N ARG A 139 12.95 -19.06 1.70
CA ARG A 139 13.18 -20.48 1.50
C ARG A 139 12.69 -21.24 2.72
N LEU A 140 11.65 -22.05 2.53
CA LEU A 140 11.03 -22.85 3.57
C LEU A 140 11.32 -24.33 3.32
N LEU A 141 11.85 -25.01 4.32
CA LEU A 141 11.87 -26.48 4.37
C LEU A 141 10.74 -26.93 5.30
N ALA A 142 9.85 -27.80 4.82
CA ALA A 142 8.74 -28.33 5.60
C ALA A 142 8.83 -29.86 5.74
N TRP A 143 8.63 -30.37 6.95
CA TRP A 143 8.22 -31.75 7.16
C TRP A 143 6.71 -31.80 6.93
N ILE A 144 6.24 -32.68 6.05
CA ILE A 144 4.82 -32.83 5.74
C ILE A 144 4.56 -34.30 5.49
N ASP A 145 3.82 -34.97 6.37
CA ASP A 145 3.54 -36.39 6.30
C ASP A 145 2.05 -36.75 6.14
N ASP A 146 1.16 -35.75 6.18
CA ASP A 146 -0.27 -35.94 5.90
C ASP A 146 -0.90 -34.91 4.91
N ASP A 147 -2.17 -35.17 4.55
CA ASP A 147 -2.92 -34.33 3.61
C ASP A 147 -3.39 -32.99 4.22
N TYR A 148 -3.67 -32.92 5.52
CA TYR A 148 -4.10 -31.69 6.21
C TYR A 148 -2.96 -30.69 6.28
N GLU A 149 -1.76 -31.15 6.62
CA GLU A 149 -0.54 -30.37 6.64
C GLU A 149 -0.18 -29.84 5.26
N ASN A 150 -0.28 -30.69 4.23
CA ASN A 150 -0.02 -30.28 2.86
C ASN A 150 -1.02 -29.22 2.39
N GLU A 151 -2.31 -29.38 2.72
CA GLU A 151 -3.33 -28.37 2.45
C GLU A 151 -3.02 -27.07 3.20
N PHE A 152 -2.73 -27.14 4.50
CA PHE A 152 -2.41 -25.98 5.31
C PHE A 152 -1.17 -25.24 4.79
N LEU A 153 -0.10 -25.96 4.47
CA LEU A 153 1.12 -25.41 3.87
C LEU A 153 0.80 -24.66 2.56
N SER A 154 -0.10 -25.21 1.72
CA SER A 154 -0.51 -24.56 0.48
C SER A 154 -1.29 -23.24 0.70
N GLN A 155 -2.01 -23.12 1.82
CA GLN A 155 -2.78 -21.93 2.17
C GLN A 155 -1.92 -20.85 2.84
N ILE A 156 -0.89 -21.23 3.59
CA ILE A 156 -0.01 -20.26 4.28
C ILE A 156 1.17 -19.79 3.43
N THR A 157 1.51 -20.51 2.35
CA THR A 157 2.66 -20.16 1.52
C THR A 157 2.32 -19.11 0.46
N GLU A 158 3.20 -18.14 0.30
CA GLU A 158 3.04 -17.08 -0.71
C GLU A 158 3.67 -17.52 -2.04
N SER A 159 3.13 -17.03 -3.17
CA SER A 159 3.59 -17.37 -4.55
C SER A 159 5.06 -17.04 -4.88
N ASN A 160 5.75 -16.36 -3.97
CA ASN A 160 7.14 -15.97 -4.05
C ASN A 160 8.05 -16.75 -3.08
N TRP A 161 7.51 -17.63 -2.24
CA TRP A 161 8.31 -18.52 -1.41
C TRP A 161 8.88 -19.67 -2.25
N ILE A 162 10.06 -20.14 -1.85
CA ILE A 162 10.68 -21.35 -2.38
C ILE A 162 10.48 -22.41 -1.31
N VAL A 163 9.45 -23.25 -1.51
CA VAL A 163 9.05 -24.25 -0.53
C VAL A 163 9.52 -25.61 -0.99
N TYR A 164 10.20 -26.33 -0.11
CA TYR A 164 10.51 -27.75 -0.26
C TYR A 164 9.85 -28.51 0.88
N SER A 165 9.08 -29.55 0.55
CA SER A 165 8.41 -30.40 1.53
C SER A 165 8.78 -31.87 1.30
N THR A 166 8.86 -32.63 2.38
CA THR A 166 9.15 -34.07 2.35
C THR A 166 8.61 -34.75 3.62
N SER A 167 8.26 -36.02 3.49
CA SER A 167 7.90 -36.93 4.60
C SER A 167 9.00 -37.96 4.88
N GLU A 168 10.13 -37.87 4.17
CA GLU A 168 11.21 -38.86 4.23
C GLU A 168 12.38 -38.29 5.02
N GLU A 169 12.64 -38.84 6.21
CA GLU A 169 13.66 -38.32 7.14
C GLU A 169 15.04 -38.17 6.49
N SER A 170 15.46 -39.17 5.72
CA SER A 170 16.77 -39.12 5.06
C SER A 170 16.90 -37.95 4.06
N ASP A 171 15.82 -37.54 3.41
CA ASP A 171 15.82 -36.38 2.53
C ASP A 171 15.74 -35.08 3.35
N PHE A 172 14.87 -35.04 4.36
CA PHE A 172 14.76 -33.92 5.29
C PHE A 172 16.12 -33.57 5.93
N GLU A 173 16.81 -34.56 6.50
CA GLU A 173 18.13 -34.47 7.10
C GLU A 173 19.19 -33.89 6.13
N ASN A 174 19.11 -34.27 4.85
CA ASN A 174 19.97 -33.75 3.79
C ASN A 174 19.64 -32.30 3.43
N GLN A 175 18.35 -31.94 3.38
CA GLN A 175 17.92 -30.57 3.09
C GLN A 175 18.31 -29.59 4.21
N ILE A 176 18.20 -29.98 5.48
CA ILE A 176 18.68 -29.14 6.62
C ILE A 176 20.18 -28.82 6.45
N SER A 177 20.93 -29.77 5.89
CA SER A 177 22.38 -29.65 5.69
C SER A 177 22.77 -28.87 4.43
N ARG A 178 21.80 -28.48 3.61
CA ARG A 178 22.06 -27.73 2.38
C ARG A 178 22.63 -26.35 2.70
N ARG A 179 23.63 -25.94 1.93
CA ARG A 179 24.34 -24.66 2.08
C ARG A 179 24.34 -23.87 0.78
N GLU A 180 24.40 -22.55 0.93
CA GLU A 180 24.71 -21.60 -0.14
C GLU A 180 26.22 -21.57 -0.44
N GLU A 181 26.62 -20.89 -1.51
CA GLU A 181 28.03 -20.77 -1.93
C GLU A 181 28.91 -20.10 -0.86
N ASP A 182 28.35 -19.23 -0.03
CA ASP A 182 29.02 -18.55 1.08
C ASP A 182 29.11 -19.41 2.35
N GLY A 183 28.55 -20.62 2.33
CA GLY A 183 28.54 -21.55 3.45
C GLY A 183 27.40 -21.33 4.45
N ASP A 184 26.49 -20.37 4.20
CA ASP A 184 25.29 -20.18 5.01
C ASP A 184 24.23 -21.26 4.71
N TYR A 185 23.26 -21.44 5.59
CA TYR A 185 22.13 -22.33 5.37
C TYR A 185 21.30 -21.90 4.15
N TYR A 186 20.88 -22.88 3.36
CA TYR A 186 20.03 -22.62 2.19
C TYR A 186 18.63 -22.15 2.58
N TYR A 187 18.05 -22.70 3.64
CA TYR A 187 16.69 -22.37 4.08
C TYR A 187 16.69 -21.25 5.12
N ASP A 188 15.67 -20.40 5.06
CA ASP A 188 15.46 -19.30 6.00
C ASP A 188 14.66 -19.76 7.23
N ALA A 189 13.74 -20.71 7.03
CA ALA A 189 13.00 -21.38 8.10
C ALA A 189 12.81 -22.88 7.84
N ILE A 190 12.62 -23.61 8.94
CA ILE A 190 12.19 -25.00 8.96
C ILE A 190 10.84 -25.05 9.69
N PHE A 191 9.88 -25.75 9.10
CA PHE A 191 8.51 -25.86 9.59
C PHE A 191 8.12 -27.33 9.73
N ILE A 192 7.71 -27.72 10.92
CA ILE A 192 7.31 -29.08 11.28
C ILE A 192 5.91 -28.92 11.90
N PRO A 193 4.85 -28.88 11.09
CA PRO A 193 3.50 -28.63 11.60
C PRO A 193 3.07 -29.69 12.60
N ASP A 194 3.26 -30.94 12.23
CA ASP A 194 3.23 -32.09 13.09
C ASP A 194 4.32 -33.09 12.63
N ALA A 195 4.74 -33.99 13.51
CA ALA A 195 5.63 -35.08 13.14
C ALA A 195 5.33 -36.29 14.02
N ASP A 196 4.48 -37.17 13.48
CA ASP A 196 4.08 -38.44 14.07
C ASP A 196 5.15 -39.54 13.96
N THR A 197 6.42 -39.13 13.90
CA THR A 197 7.57 -40.02 13.76
C THR A 197 8.74 -39.59 14.63
N ASP A 198 9.49 -40.58 15.08
CA ASP A 198 10.77 -40.41 15.77
C ASP A 198 11.85 -40.08 14.73
N PHE A 199 12.54 -38.96 14.91
CA PHE A 199 13.72 -38.57 14.15
C PHE A 199 14.97 -39.14 14.81
N GLY A 200 15.93 -39.59 14.00
CA GLY A 200 17.23 -39.99 14.50
C GLY A 200 18.01 -38.82 15.10
N ASP A 201 18.88 -39.12 16.07
CA ASP A 201 19.75 -38.16 16.78
C ASP A 201 20.45 -37.13 15.85
N LEU A 202 20.81 -37.55 14.64
CA LEU A 202 21.50 -36.69 13.67
C LEU A 202 20.58 -35.58 13.13
N THR A 203 19.31 -35.89 12.89
CA THR A 203 18.28 -34.94 12.46
C THR A 203 18.07 -33.92 13.57
N GLY A 204 17.85 -34.37 14.82
CA GLY A 204 17.70 -33.47 15.97
C GLY A 204 18.90 -32.56 16.20
N TRP A 205 20.12 -33.10 16.13
CA TRP A 205 21.35 -32.30 16.20
C TRP A 205 21.46 -31.25 15.09
N LYS A 206 21.05 -31.57 13.87
CA LYS A 206 21.05 -30.63 12.74
C LYS A 206 20.01 -29.53 12.90
N LEU A 207 18.81 -29.85 13.38
CA LEU A 207 17.77 -28.86 13.72
C LEU A 207 18.29 -27.89 14.78
N GLY A 208 18.95 -28.41 15.82
CA GLY A 208 19.57 -27.59 16.86
C GLY A 208 20.60 -26.59 16.30
N ASN A 209 21.54 -27.06 15.47
CA ASN A 209 22.53 -26.17 14.84
C ASN A 209 21.90 -25.13 13.90
N PHE A 210 20.82 -25.49 13.21
CA PHE A 210 20.09 -24.56 12.36
C PHE A 210 19.47 -23.44 13.20
N SER A 211 18.76 -23.79 14.28
CA SER A 211 18.11 -22.81 15.15
C SER A 211 19.08 -21.97 16.00
N GLU A 212 20.32 -22.43 16.19
CA GLU A 212 21.40 -21.66 16.85
C GLU A 212 22.15 -20.74 15.87
N THR A 213 21.59 -20.48 14.68
CA THR A 213 22.14 -19.54 13.70
C THR A 213 21.28 -18.28 13.63
N GLU A 214 21.93 -17.10 13.57
CA GLU A 214 21.23 -15.81 13.49
C GLU A 214 20.23 -15.77 12.33
N ASN A 215 19.05 -15.22 12.59
CA ASN A 215 17.95 -15.06 11.62
C ASN A 215 17.37 -16.37 11.07
N ARG A 216 17.68 -17.54 11.66
CA ARG A 216 17.03 -18.81 11.36
C ARG A 216 15.83 -19.06 12.27
N ARG A 217 14.85 -19.76 11.73
CA ARG A 217 13.56 -19.98 12.39
C ARG A 217 13.18 -21.45 12.35
N LEU A 218 13.01 -22.05 13.51
CA LEU A 218 12.50 -23.41 13.64
C LEU A 218 11.13 -23.35 14.29
N ILE A 219 10.14 -23.90 13.59
CA ILE A 219 8.75 -23.93 14.04
C ILE A 219 8.33 -25.40 14.10
N ALA A 220 7.81 -25.81 15.25
CA ALA A 220 7.27 -27.15 15.47
C ALA A 220 5.85 -27.06 16.05
N GLY A 221 5.03 -28.09 15.85
CA GLY A 221 3.78 -28.25 16.57
C GLY A 221 3.30 -29.68 16.67
N GLY A 222 2.04 -29.85 17.09
CA GLY A 222 1.40 -31.14 17.25
C GLY A 222 2.17 -32.09 18.17
N ASP A 223 2.28 -33.32 17.72
CA ASP A 223 2.91 -34.46 18.40
C ASP A 223 4.44 -34.47 18.21
N THR A 224 5.00 -33.51 17.47
CA THR A 224 6.43 -33.46 17.13
C THR A 224 7.32 -33.68 18.34
N ILE A 225 7.14 -32.93 19.44
CA ILE A 225 8.01 -33.03 20.62
C ILE A 225 7.72 -34.31 21.42
N TYR A 226 6.48 -34.82 21.36
CA TYR A 226 6.13 -36.07 22.03
C TYR A 226 6.90 -37.26 21.44
N TYR A 227 7.02 -37.34 20.11
CA TYR A 227 7.85 -38.35 19.44
C TYR A 227 9.34 -38.04 19.46
N ASN A 228 9.73 -36.76 19.57
CA ASN A 228 11.12 -36.29 19.49
C ASN A 228 11.56 -35.58 20.78
N GLN A 229 11.58 -36.31 21.89
CA GLN A 229 11.85 -35.75 23.24
C GLN A 229 13.25 -35.12 23.37
N ASP A 230 14.20 -35.48 22.51
CA ASP A 230 15.52 -34.85 22.43
C ASP A 230 15.45 -33.37 21.98
N LEU A 231 14.34 -32.96 21.36
CA LEU A 231 14.05 -31.58 20.97
C LEU A 231 13.44 -30.73 22.09
N GLU A 232 13.03 -31.31 23.24
CA GLU A 232 12.43 -30.54 24.35
C GLU A 232 13.30 -29.36 24.79
N GLY A 233 14.58 -29.64 25.04
CA GLY A 233 15.56 -28.63 25.43
C GLY A 233 15.83 -27.60 24.33
N LEU A 234 15.48 -27.89 23.08
CA LEU A 234 15.59 -26.94 21.99
C LEU A 234 14.52 -25.86 22.07
N PHE A 235 13.29 -26.23 22.43
CA PHE A 235 12.17 -25.30 22.56
C PHE A 235 11.99 -24.73 23.97
N GLY A 236 12.90 -25.05 24.90
CA GLY A 236 12.83 -24.57 26.28
C GLY A 236 11.64 -25.14 27.05
N VAL A 237 11.23 -26.37 26.73
CA VAL A 237 10.11 -27.06 27.38
C VAL A 237 10.60 -28.33 28.10
N SER A 238 9.79 -28.86 28.99
CA SER A 238 9.94 -30.21 29.54
C SER A 238 8.58 -30.87 29.62
N LEU A 239 8.46 -32.10 29.12
CA LEU A 239 7.20 -32.84 29.10
C LEU A 239 6.92 -33.46 30.49
N TYR A 240 5.84 -33.04 31.16
CA TYR A 240 5.52 -33.48 32.53
C TYR A 240 4.63 -34.74 32.56
N TRP A 241 3.60 -34.77 31.70
CA TRP A 241 2.63 -35.85 31.57
C TRP A 241 2.32 -36.14 30.09
N TRP A 242 2.06 -37.42 29.81
CA TRP A 242 2.11 -37.98 28.46
C TRP A 242 1.01 -37.45 27.54
N LEU A 243 -0.21 -37.19 28.06
CA LEU A 243 -1.37 -36.62 27.33
C LEU A 243 -2.41 -36.13 28.36
N ARG A 244 -3.07 -34.99 28.13
CA ARG A 244 -4.29 -34.59 28.87
C ARG A 244 -5.47 -34.58 27.89
N GLU A 245 -6.49 -35.39 28.18
CA GLU A 245 -7.71 -35.45 27.37
C GLU A 245 -8.43 -34.09 27.46
N ARG A 246 -8.81 -33.53 26.31
CA ARG A 246 -9.43 -32.19 26.22
C ARG A 246 -10.72 -32.14 27.05
N ASN A 247 -10.96 -30.97 27.64
CA ASN A 247 -12.31 -30.55 28.04
C ASN A 247 -12.86 -29.69 26.90
N ASP A 248 -14.01 -30.05 26.33
CA ASP A 248 -14.55 -29.54 25.04
C ASP A 248 -14.83 -28.02 25.03
N GLU A 249 -14.63 -27.33 26.16
CA GLU A 249 -14.97 -25.92 26.35
C GLU A 249 -13.80 -24.94 26.11
N TYR A 250 -12.57 -25.41 25.92
CA TYR A 250 -11.38 -24.53 25.86
C TYR A 250 -10.95 -24.15 24.43
N ASP A 251 -10.63 -22.87 24.25
CA ASP A 251 -10.05 -22.24 23.06
C ASP A 251 -8.63 -21.72 23.33
N MET A 252 -7.91 -21.29 22.29
CA MET A 252 -6.61 -20.63 22.47
C MET A 252 -6.80 -19.15 22.79
N VAL A 253 -6.50 -18.77 24.01
CA VAL A 253 -6.49 -17.38 24.47
C VAL A 253 -5.14 -16.74 24.14
N LEU A 254 -5.14 -15.74 23.25
CA LEU A 254 -3.95 -14.96 22.92
C LEU A 254 -3.63 -13.98 24.04
N TRP A 255 -2.42 -14.00 24.58
CA TRP A 255 -2.11 -13.27 25.81
C TRP A 255 -1.10 -12.15 25.65
N ASN A 256 0.10 -12.47 25.16
CA ASN A 256 1.16 -11.49 25.00
C ASN A 256 1.13 -10.85 23.62
N THR A 257 0.25 -9.87 23.43
CA THR A 257 0.08 -9.16 22.15
C THR A 257 1.16 -8.11 21.86
N GLU A 258 2.12 -7.92 22.76
CA GLU A 258 3.35 -7.18 22.45
C GLU A 258 4.31 -8.02 21.59
N ASP A 259 4.14 -9.35 21.59
CA ASP A 259 4.87 -10.24 20.71
C ASP A 259 4.49 -9.97 19.25
N TYR A 260 5.49 -9.92 18.36
CA TYR A 260 5.23 -9.64 16.95
C TYR A 260 4.35 -10.72 16.29
N ILE A 261 4.31 -11.94 16.82
CA ILE A 261 3.42 -12.99 16.31
C ILE A 261 1.95 -12.60 16.54
N LEU A 262 1.66 -12.00 17.71
CA LEU A 262 0.32 -11.67 18.16
C LEU A 262 -0.04 -10.17 18.05
N GLU A 263 0.87 -9.33 17.55
CA GLU A 263 0.66 -7.89 17.32
C GLU A 263 -0.66 -7.51 16.61
N PRO A 264 -1.23 -8.32 15.67
CA PRO A 264 -2.54 -8.03 15.08
C PRO A 264 -3.72 -8.20 16.04
N TYR A 265 -3.54 -8.92 17.14
CA TYR A 265 -4.59 -9.40 18.03
C TYR A 265 -4.66 -8.59 19.32
N VAL A 266 -5.77 -8.75 20.02
CA VAL A 266 -5.98 -8.22 21.37
C VAL A 266 -5.70 -9.28 22.42
N ARG A 267 -5.20 -8.85 23.57
CA ARG A 267 -5.05 -9.76 24.70
C ARG A 267 -6.42 -10.27 25.11
N GLY A 268 -6.57 -11.58 25.16
CA GLY A 268 -7.82 -12.28 25.41
C GLY A 268 -8.53 -12.76 24.15
N HIS A 269 -8.04 -12.45 22.94
CA HIS A 269 -8.63 -12.97 21.69
C HIS A 269 -8.63 -14.50 21.70
N LEU A 270 -9.75 -15.10 21.30
CA LEU A 270 -9.92 -16.54 21.26
C LEU A 270 -9.73 -17.03 19.82
N ILE A 271 -8.87 -18.03 19.65
CA ILE A 271 -8.80 -18.81 18.42
C ILE A 271 -9.43 -20.19 18.72
N PRO A 272 -10.57 -20.52 18.09
CA PRO A 272 -11.25 -21.79 18.29
C PRO A 272 -10.39 -23.00 17.95
N TYR A 273 -10.59 -24.07 18.73
CA TYR A 273 -10.05 -25.40 18.44
C TYR A 273 -11.14 -26.33 17.92
N PRO A 274 -10.89 -27.13 16.86
CA PRO A 274 -11.86 -28.10 16.40
C PRO A 274 -12.10 -29.19 17.46
N GLU A 275 -13.31 -29.73 17.49
CA GLU A 275 -13.71 -30.84 18.38
C GLU A 275 -12.81 -32.06 18.05
N ASP A 276 -12.23 -32.76 19.07
CA ASP A 276 -11.37 -33.97 18.96
C ASP A 276 -9.81 -33.84 18.93
N TYR A 277 -9.15 -33.02 19.76
CA TYR A 277 -7.66 -32.93 19.79
C TYR A 277 -7.02 -33.06 21.18
N TRP A 278 -5.76 -33.50 21.17
CA TRP A 278 -4.90 -33.64 22.34
C TRP A 278 -4.06 -32.38 22.58
N TYR A 279 -3.71 -32.13 23.83
CA TYR A 279 -2.71 -31.13 24.22
C TYR A 279 -1.63 -31.80 25.06
N TYR A 280 -0.42 -31.27 24.96
CA TYR A 280 0.71 -31.73 25.74
C TYR A 280 0.95 -30.83 26.95
N ASP A 281 1.25 -31.46 28.08
CA ASP A 281 1.54 -30.77 29.33
C ASP A 281 3.03 -30.44 29.37
N TYR A 282 3.37 -29.28 28.80
CA TYR A 282 4.71 -28.71 28.81
C TYR A 282 4.86 -27.70 29.95
N ASP A 283 6.01 -27.72 30.62
CA ASP A 283 6.43 -26.70 31.58
C ASP A 283 7.45 -25.74 30.93
N PRO A 284 7.02 -24.70 30.18
CA PRO A 284 7.93 -23.66 29.72
C PRO A 284 8.14 -22.57 30.77
N ASP A 285 9.17 -21.74 30.57
CA ASP A 285 9.34 -20.51 31.34
C ASP A 285 8.20 -19.49 31.12
N GLU A 286 7.70 -19.33 29.89
CA GLU A 286 6.57 -18.44 29.54
C GLU A 286 5.97 -18.76 28.16
N GLY A 287 4.65 -18.70 28.02
CA GLY A 287 3.92 -18.79 26.74
C GLY A 287 3.35 -17.45 26.31
N ILE A 288 3.06 -17.27 25.02
CA ILE A 288 2.40 -16.05 24.51
C ILE A 288 0.89 -16.23 24.31
N SER A 289 0.41 -17.47 24.36
CA SER A 289 -1.00 -17.84 24.40
C SER A 289 -1.20 -19.04 25.33
N TYR A 290 -2.42 -19.25 25.79
CA TYR A 290 -2.79 -20.27 26.77
C TYR A 290 -4.17 -20.85 26.45
N LEU A 291 -4.49 -22.04 26.94
CA LEU A 291 -5.84 -22.58 26.86
C LEU A 291 -6.78 -21.88 27.84
N GLY A 292 -8.02 -21.61 27.45
CA GLY A 292 -9.03 -21.02 28.34
C GLY A 292 -10.40 -20.86 27.67
N THR A 293 -11.43 -20.60 28.46
CA THR A 293 -12.81 -20.42 27.97
C THR A 293 -13.20 -18.95 27.78
N GLY A 294 -12.27 -18.01 28.00
CA GLY A 294 -12.53 -16.58 27.88
C GLY A 294 -11.41 -15.68 28.40
N PRO A 295 -11.58 -14.35 28.26
CA PRO A 295 -10.56 -13.35 28.59
C PRO A 295 -10.39 -13.08 30.10
N GLU A 296 -11.25 -13.64 30.96
CA GLU A 296 -11.13 -13.51 32.42
C GLU A 296 -9.99 -14.40 32.94
N SER A 297 -9.07 -13.81 33.71
CA SER A 297 -7.83 -14.47 34.20
C SER A 297 -8.03 -15.77 34.98
N ASP A 298 -9.24 -16.01 35.48
CA ASP A 298 -9.58 -17.10 36.38
C ASP A 298 -10.01 -18.37 35.61
N LEU A 299 -10.21 -18.27 34.28
CA LEU A 299 -10.60 -19.36 33.39
C LEU A 299 -9.51 -19.75 32.37
N ILE A 300 -8.30 -19.20 32.55
CA ILE A 300 -7.11 -19.51 31.75
C ILE A 300 -6.31 -20.61 32.46
N GLU A 301 -6.03 -21.70 31.76
CA GLU A 301 -5.09 -22.73 32.20
C GLU A 301 -3.66 -22.28 31.88
N TRP A 302 -3.09 -21.50 32.80
CA TRP A 302 -1.73 -20.94 32.69
C TRP A 302 -0.62 -21.99 32.55
N ASP A 303 -0.88 -23.19 33.05
CA ASP A 303 0.03 -24.33 32.94
C ASP A 303 -0.08 -25.03 31.56
N LEU A 304 -1.02 -24.61 30.69
CA LEU A 304 -1.21 -25.13 29.34
C LEU A 304 -1.01 -24.03 28.28
N PRO A 305 0.24 -23.67 27.97
CA PRO A 305 0.57 -22.72 26.92
C PRO A 305 0.16 -23.26 25.53
N GLY A 306 -0.40 -22.41 24.67
CA GLY A 306 -0.72 -22.75 23.28
C GLY A 306 0.44 -22.49 22.32
N ILE A 307 1.13 -21.36 22.48
CA ILE A 307 2.27 -20.94 21.65
C ILE A 307 3.43 -20.56 22.56
N ILE A 308 4.58 -21.20 22.33
CA ILE A 308 5.77 -21.06 23.17
C ILE A 308 6.93 -20.61 22.27
N PRO A 309 7.26 -19.31 22.26
CA PRO A 309 8.45 -18.82 21.59
C PRO A 309 9.67 -18.96 22.50
N ASP A 310 10.68 -19.69 22.06
CA ASP A 310 12.00 -19.66 22.69
C ASP A 310 12.98 -18.81 21.87
N ARG A 311 13.61 -17.88 22.59
CA ARG A 311 14.54 -16.86 22.07
C ARG A 311 15.81 -16.77 22.90
N GLY A 312 16.13 -17.80 23.67
CA GLY A 312 17.38 -17.87 24.45
C GLY A 312 18.65 -17.90 23.58
N GLY A 313 18.52 -18.23 22.29
CA GLY A 313 19.61 -18.30 21.30
C GLY A 313 19.55 -17.22 20.21
N PRO A 314 20.50 -17.24 19.25
CA PRO A 314 20.59 -16.27 18.15
C PRO A 314 19.53 -16.46 17.04
N GLY A 315 18.96 -17.66 16.92
CA GLY A 315 17.79 -17.90 16.07
C GLY A 315 16.46 -17.83 16.86
N THR A 316 15.35 -18.06 16.17
CA THR A 316 14.01 -18.06 16.77
C THR A 316 13.42 -19.47 16.72
N ARG A 317 12.89 -19.93 17.85
CA ARG A 317 12.23 -21.23 17.97
C ARG A 317 10.80 -21.02 18.44
N ILE A 318 9.84 -21.70 17.83
CA ILE A 318 8.43 -21.53 18.17
C ILE A 318 7.79 -22.91 18.20
N LEU A 319 7.20 -23.26 19.33
CA LEU A 319 6.41 -24.47 19.51
C LEU A 319 4.93 -24.11 19.59
N PHE A 320 4.11 -24.75 18.77
CA PHE A 320 2.67 -24.78 18.91
C PHE A 320 2.31 -26.05 19.69
N ASN A 321 1.69 -25.93 20.86
CA ASN A 321 1.36 -27.06 21.72
C ASN A 321 0.11 -27.83 21.25
N VAL A 322 -0.12 -27.84 19.93
CA VAL A 322 -1.34 -28.29 19.28
C VAL A 322 -1.07 -28.66 17.83
N ASP A 323 -1.88 -29.55 17.29
CA ASP A 323 -1.99 -29.81 15.87
C ASP A 323 -2.71 -28.63 15.18
N PHE A 324 -1.96 -27.55 14.97
CA PHE A 324 -2.48 -26.30 14.43
C PHE A 324 -2.79 -26.39 12.92
N ALA A 325 -2.10 -27.27 12.19
CA ALA A 325 -2.34 -27.45 10.76
C ALA A 325 -3.72 -28.05 10.53
N LYS A 326 -4.05 -29.14 11.23
CA LYS A 326 -5.39 -29.71 11.20
C LYS A 326 -6.42 -28.78 11.83
N SER A 327 -6.04 -28.05 12.88
CA SER A 327 -6.92 -27.03 13.49
C SER A 327 -7.36 -25.96 12.49
N ALA A 328 -6.45 -25.49 11.65
CA ALA A 328 -6.75 -24.48 10.65
C ALA A 328 -7.63 -24.99 9.49
N ILE A 329 -7.53 -26.28 9.14
CA ILE A 329 -8.27 -26.86 8.00
C ILE A 329 -9.66 -27.33 8.41
N VAL A 330 -9.79 -27.91 9.60
CA VAL A 330 -11.05 -28.51 10.07
C VAL A 330 -11.98 -27.46 10.70
N ALA A 331 -11.45 -26.37 11.27
CA ALA A 331 -12.28 -25.39 11.95
C ALA A 331 -13.12 -24.54 10.98
N GLU A 332 -14.44 -24.45 11.24
CA GLU A 332 -15.36 -23.56 10.52
C GLU A 332 -15.10 -22.07 10.86
N GLU A 333 -14.63 -21.78 12.08
CA GLU A 333 -14.27 -20.46 12.60
C GLU A 333 -12.80 -20.42 13.06
N GLY A 334 -12.11 -19.30 12.92
CA GLY A 334 -10.71 -19.15 13.37
C GLY A 334 -9.62 -19.66 12.41
N SER A 335 -9.98 -20.26 11.28
CA SER A 335 -9.03 -20.74 10.25
C SER A 335 -8.03 -19.67 9.78
N GLU A 336 -8.50 -18.43 9.54
CA GLU A 336 -7.63 -17.31 9.14
C GLU A 336 -6.70 -16.84 10.26
N ASP A 337 -7.12 -17.01 11.52
CA ASP A 337 -6.30 -16.65 12.66
C ASP A 337 -5.14 -17.62 12.83
N TRP A 338 -5.40 -18.93 12.72
CA TRP A 338 -4.36 -19.96 12.68
C TRP A 338 -3.35 -19.71 11.55
N LYS A 339 -3.83 -19.39 10.35
CA LYS A 339 -2.95 -19.04 9.22
C LYS A 339 -2.11 -17.82 9.52
N THR A 340 -2.71 -16.76 10.07
CA THR A 340 -2.01 -15.51 10.36
C THR A 340 -0.91 -15.72 11.39
N VAL A 341 -1.21 -16.40 12.50
CA VAL A 341 -0.24 -16.72 13.55
C VAL A 341 0.88 -17.62 13.00
N ALA A 342 0.55 -18.69 12.27
CA ALA A 342 1.53 -19.59 11.67
C ALA A 342 2.45 -18.86 10.68
N LYS A 343 1.88 -18.05 9.77
CA LYS A 343 2.69 -17.28 8.83
C LYS A 343 3.65 -16.35 9.60
N ARG A 344 3.17 -15.58 10.58
CA ARG A 344 4.02 -14.66 11.37
C ARG A 344 5.12 -15.41 12.14
N SER A 345 4.85 -16.61 12.64
CA SER A 345 5.85 -17.49 13.25
C SER A 345 6.94 -17.88 12.24
N ILE A 346 6.55 -18.28 11.02
CA ILE A 346 7.46 -18.72 9.96
C ILE A 346 8.30 -17.56 9.40
N TYR A 347 7.69 -16.45 8.99
CA TYR A 347 8.38 -15.39 8.24
C TYR A 347 8.85 -14.21 9.10
N GLY A 348 8.34 -14.05 10.32
CA GLY A 348 8.76 -13.01 11.26
C GLY A 348 7.98 -11.71 11.24
N LYS A 349 8.47 -10.69 11.95
CA LYS A 349 7.81 -9.38 12.02
C LYS A 349 7.76 -8.74 10.64
N PRO A 350 6.57 -8.57 10.02
CA PRO A 350 6.42 -7.97 8.71
C PRO A 350 7.20 -6.67 8.56
N PHE A 351 7.92 -6.52 7.46
CA PHE A 351 8.49 -5.23 7.11
C PHE A 351 8.50 -5.00 5.61
N VAL A 352 8.52 -3.72 5.25
CA VAL A 352 8.62 -3.26 3.87
C VAL A 352 9.99 -2.65 3.62
N VAL A 353 10.54 -2.93 2.45
CA VAL A 353 11.69 -2.21 1.89
C VAL A 353 11.15 -1.26 0.84
N LEU A 354 11.45 0.02 1.04
CA LEU A 354 11.10 1.09 0.10
C LEU A 354 12.26 1.30 -0.87
N LEU A 355 12.01 1.10 -2.17
CA LEU A 355 13.00 1.19 -3.23
C LEU A 355 12.65 2.36 -4.16
N PRO A 356 13.47 3.43 -4.20
CA PRO A 356 13.32 4.48 -5.19
C PRO A 356 13.53 3.97 -6.61
N ILE A 357 12.49 4.10 -7.43
CA ILE A 357 12.47 3.83 -8.86
C ILE A 357 12.54 5.17 -9.59
N GLN A 358 13.68 5.44 -10.20
CA GLN A 358 13.97 6.71 -10.87
C GLN A 358 13.88 6.53 -12.38
N LEU A 359 12.96 7.24 -13.03
CA LEU A 359 12.86 7.28 -14.49
C LEU A 359 13.42 8.61 -14.99
N HIS A 360 14.52 8.54 -15.72
CA HIS A 360 15.04 9.67 -16.47
C HIS A 360 14.65 9.54 -17.93
N VAL A 361 14.17 10.63 -18.52
CA VAL A 361 13.81 10.69 -19.93
C VAL A 361 14.61 11.77 -20.65
N TRP A 362 14.79 11.55 -21.94
CA TRP A 362 15.42 12.46 -22.88
C TRP A 362 14.69 12.38 -24.22
N ARG A 363 14.45 13.52 -24.85
CA ARG A 363 13.90 13.57 -26.20
C ARG A 363 15.04 13.54 -27.20
N GLY A 364 14.96 12.62 -28.16
CA GLY A 364 15.84 12.59 -29.34
C GLY A 364 16.08 13.96 -29.96
N ASP A 365 17.25 14.19 -30.56
CA ASP A 365 17.48 15.38 -31.38
C ASP A 365 16.35 15.48 -32.42
N HIS A 366 15.55 16.55 -32.34
CA HIS A 366 14.64 16.88 -33.42
C HIS A 366 15.45 17.12 -34.70
N PRO A 367 14.98 16.69 -35.88
CA PRO A 367 15.64 17.04 -37.12
C PRO A 367 15.71 18.56 -37.19
N MET A 368 16.93 19.11 -37.18
CA MET A 368 17.18 20.52 -37.45
C MET A 368 16.43 20.88 -38.73
N LEU A 369 15.36 21.67 -38.60
CA LEU A 369 14.83 22.40 -39.74
C LEU A 369 16.00 23.21 -40.28
N ARG A 370 16.47 22.85 -41.47
CA ARG A 370 17.53 23.56 -42.20
C ARG A 370 17.26 25.06 -42.08
N GLU A 371 18.27 25.81 -41.66
CA GLU A 371 18.28 27.27 -41.73
C GLU A 371 18.01 27.71 -43.17
N GLU A 372 16.75 27.89 -43.54
CA GLU A 372 16.39 28.62 -44.74
C GLU A 372 16.58 30.11 -44.46
N LYS A 373 17.78 30.60 -44.79
CA LYS A 373 18.05 32.04 -44.89
C LYS A 373 17.16 32.63 -45.98
N ARG A 374 16.00 33.19 -45.61
CA ARG A 374 15.17 34.01 -46.50
C ARG A 374 15.38 35.48 -46.17
N GLY A 375 15.87 36.24 -47.15
CA GLY A 375 16.02 37.69 -47.08
C GLY A 375 14.67 38.40 -47.22
N LEU A 376 14.48 39.47 -46.45
CA LEU A 376 13.26 40.30 -46.45
C LEU A 376 13.46 41.54 -47.34
N VAL A 377 12.55 41.79 -48.28
CA VAL A 377 12.51 43.04 -49.07
C VAL A 377 11.34 43.88 -48.56
N LEU A 378 11.64 45.01 -47.91
CA LEU A 378 10.63 45.92 -47.35
C LEU A 378 10.21 46.98 -48.38
N ASN A 379 8.94 46.92 -48.81
CA ASN A 379 8.22 47.98 -49.52
C ASN A 379 7.46 48.84 -48.48
N GLY A 380 7.18 50.12 -48.74
CA GLY A 380 6.46 51.04 -47.82
C GLY A 380 5.11 50.55 -47.25
N VAL A 381 4.43 49.59 -47.87
CA VAL A 381 3.25 48.90 -47.28
C VAL A 381 3.64 47.99 -46.11
N ALA A 382 4.85 47.44 -46.11
CA ALA A 382 5.36 46.63 -45.02
C ALA A 382 5.49 47.43 -43.73
N LEU A 383 5.72 48.75 -43.79
CA LEU A 383 5.77 49.65 -42.63
C LEU A 383 4.41 49.79 -41.93
N LEU A 384 3.30 49.76 -42.68
CA LEU A 384 1.94 49.77 -42.14
C LEU A 384 1.55 48.44 -41.48
N LEU A 385 2.17 47.33 -41.89
CA LEU A 385 1.92 45.99 -41.32
C LEU A 385 2.75 45.68 -40.07
N ILE A 386 3.70 46.56 -39.71
CA ILE A 386 4.56 46.41 -38.54
C ILE A 386 3.76 46.43 -37.24
N LEU A 387 2.87 47.41 -37.08
CA LEU A 387 2.13 47.60 -35.84
C LEU A 387 1.19 46.41 -35.54
N PRO A 388 0.42 45.89 -36.51
CA PRO A 388 -0.30 44.63 -36.37
C PRO A 388 0.60 43.43 -36.08
N ALA A 389 1.76 43.33 -36.74
CA ALA A 389 2.71 42.25 -36.50
C ALA A 389 3.30 42.29 -35.08
N LEU A 390 3.63 43.47 -34.56
CA LEU A 390 4.08 43.69 -33.19
C LEU A 390 3.01 43.31 -32.17
N LEU A 391 1.75 43.68 -32.44
CA LEU A 391 0.61 43.32 -31.59
C LEU A 391 0.43 41.79 -31.55
N LEU A 392 0.41 41.12 -32.71
CA LEU A 392 0.30 39.67 -32.82
C LEU A 392 1.46 38.96 -32.12
N SER A 393 2.67 39.50 -32.24
CA SER A 393 3.87 38.98 -31.59
C SER A 393 3.81 39.10 -30.07
N ALA A 394 3.39 40.26 -29.56
CA ALA A 394 3.19 40.48 -28.12
C ALA A 394 2.09 39.54 -27.58
N SER A 395 0.96 39.42 -28.27
CA SER A 395 -0.11 38.47 -27.92
C SER A 395 0.39 37.03 -27.91
N PHE A 396 1.22 36.64 -28.89
CA PHE A 396 1.82 35.30 -28.94
C PHE A 396 2.76 35.07 -27.75
N LEU A 397 3.63 36.03 -27.42
CA LEU A 397 4.53 35.93 -26.26
C LEU A 397 3.76 35.85 -24.94
N THR A 398 2.68 36.62 -24.79
CA THR A 398 1.79 36.53 -23.63
C THR A 398 1.10 35.16 -23.56
N ALA A 399 0.60 34.63 -24.69
CA ALA A 399 0.00 33.30 -24.74
C ALA A 399 1.00 32.18 -24.42
N VAL A 400 2.24 32.27 -24.90
CA VAL A 400 3.33 31.33 -24.57
C VAL A 400 3.67 31.39 -23.08
N LYS A 401 3.78 32.59 -22.50
CA LYS A 401 4.05 32.75 -21.07
C LYS A 401 2.92 32.17 -20.21
N ILE A 402 1.66 32.49 -20.52
CA ILE A 402 0.48 31.94 -19.82
C ILE A 402 0.42 30.42 -19.99
N GLY A 403 0.69 29.90 -21.19
CA GLY A 403 0.74 28.46 -21.46
C GLY A 403 1.87 27.75 -20.71
N GLY A 404 3.02 28.39 -20.57
CA GLY A 404 4.16 27.91 -19.78
C GLY A 404 3.86 27.85 -18.27
N GLU A 405 3.24 28.91 -17.73
CA GLU A 405 2.76 28.95 -16.34
C GLU A 405 1.71 27.84 -16.09
N GLY A 406 0.72 27.70 -16.98
CA GLY A 406 -0.28 26.64 -16.89
C GLY A 406 0.31 25.23 -16.97
N THR A 407 1.29 25.01 -17.84
CA THR A 407 1.99 23.71 -17.94
C THR A 407 2.81 23.41 -16.69
N THR A 408 3.42 24.44 -16.09
CA THR A 408 4.19 24.30 -14.84
C THR A 408 3.28 23.93 -13.67
N VAL A 409 2.15 24.64 -13.51
CA VAL A 409 1.16 24.35 -12.45
C VAL A 409 0.60 22.94 -12.63
N LYS A 410 0.27 22.55 -13.86
CA LYS A 410 -0.21 21.20 -14.15
C LYS A 410 0.84 20.14 -13.84
N ALA A 411 2.09 20.32 -14.25
CA ALA A 411 3.16 19.36 -13.96
C ALA A 411 3.38 19.18 -12.45
N ILE A 412 3.33 20.27 -11.68
CA ILE A 412 3.41 20.23 -10.21
C ILE A 412 2.19 19.51 -9.61
N SER A 413 0.99 19.81 -10.11
CA SER A 413 -0.26 19.18 -9.65
C SER A 413 -0.30 17.68 -9.96
N ASP A 414 0.10 17.27 -11.17
CA ASP A 414 0.21 15.86 -11.59
C ASP A 414 1.22 15.13 -10.67
N LYS A 415 2.37 15.76 -10.40
CA LYS A 415 3.40 15.20 -9.50
C LYS A 415 2.89 14.98 -8.07
N VAL A 416 2.18 15.96 -7.49
CA VAL A 416 1.61 15.81 -6.14
C VAL A 416 0.58 14.69 -6.14
N SER A 417 -0.33 14.65 -7.12
CA SER A 417 -1.40 13.65 -7.21
C SER A 417 -0.85 12.23 -7.37
N TYR A 418 0.11 12.03 -8.27
CA TYR A 418 0.75 10.72 -8.47
C TYR A 418 1.54 10.28 -7.23
N MET A 419 2.12 11.22 -6.49
CA MET A 419 2.81 10.91 -5.26
C MET A 419 1.84 10.49 -4.15
N SER A 420 0.71 11.17 -4.03
CA SER A 420 -0.35 10.76 -3.12
C SER A 420 -0.86 9.36 -3.46
N TYR A 421 -1.10 9.08 -4.75
CA TYR A 421 -1.45 7.72 -5.21
C TYR A 421 -0.40 6.67 -4.83
N ASN A 422 0.89 6.96 -5.05
CA ASN A 422 1.99 6.05 -4.71
C ASN A 422 2.06 5.77 -3.21
N TYR A 423 1.89 6.81 -2.39
CA TYR A 423 1.87 6.70 -0.93
C TYR A 423 0.71 5.82 -0.46
N LYS A 424 -0.52 6.06 -0.95
CA LYS A 424 -1.70 5.22 -0.66
C LYS A 424 -1.46 3.76 -1.01
N THR A 425 -1.02 3.49 -2.23
CA THR A 425 -0.73 2.12 -2.71
C THR A 425 0.32 1.42 -1.84
N THR A 426 1.28 2.18 -1.30
CA THR A 426 2.29 1.64 -0.38
C THR A 426 1.68 1.26 0.96
N LEU A 427 0.81 2.10 1.54
CA LEU A 427 0.13 1.77 2.79
C LEU A 427 -0.78 0.54 2.63
N SER A 428 -1.59 0.47 1.57
CA SER A 428 -2.42 -0.70 1.29
C SER A 428 -1.58 -1.96 1.10
N TYR A 429 -0.42 -1.87 0.43
CA TYR A 429 0.49 -3.01 0.31
C TYR A 429 1.05 -3.43 1.67
N MET A 430 1.42 -2.48 2.53
CA MET A 430 1.96 -2.74 3.86
C MET A 430 0.96 -3.43 4.77
N GLU A 431 -0.28 -2.95 4.79
CA GLU A 431 -1.37 -3.59 5.53
C GLU A 431 -1.66 -5.00 5.00
N LYS A 432 -1.72 -5.17 3.67
CA LYS A 432 -1.90 -6.49 3.05
C LYS A 432 -0.85 -7.51 3.48
N ILE A 433 0.39 -7.09 3.74
CA ILE A 433 1.46 -7.97 4.23
C ILE A 433 1.57 -7.99 5.76
N GLY A 434 0.61 -7.39 6.47
CA GLY A 434 0.51 -7.40 7.94
C GLY A 434 1.44 -6.44 8.67
N VAL A 435 2.01 -5.43 7.99
CA VAL A 435 2.82 -4.39 8.65
C VAL A 435 1.89 -3.42 9.38
N SER A 436 2.13 -3.25 10.69
CA SER A 436 1.41 -2.27 11.51
C SER A 436 1.58 -0.85 10.97
N LEU A 437 0.45 -0.16 10.75
CA LEU A 437 0.40 1.24 10.30
C LEU A 437 0.27 2.21 11.48
N ASP A 438 1.14 2.06 12.48
CA ASP A 438 1.23 3.00 13.60
C ASP A 438 1.89 4.34 13.22
N ASN A 439 1.82 5.31 14.12
CA ASN A 439 2.39 6.64 13.88
C ASN A 439 3.91 6.59 13.63
N GLU A 440 4.67 5.70 14.27
CA GLU A 440 6.11 5.59 14.05
C GLU A 440 6.42 5.14 12.61
N THR A 441 5.71 4.12 12.15
CA THR A 441 5.81 3.54 10.81
C THR A 441 5.41 4.58 9.76
N LEU A 442 4.29 5.28 9.96
CA LEU A 442 3.86 6.37 9.07
C LEU A 442 4.89 7.50 8.98
N GLN A 443 5.51 7.90 10.10
CA GLN A 443 6.58 8.90 10.10
C GLN A 443 7.84 8.43 9.36
N LYS A 444 8.22 7.14 9.47
CA LYS A 444 9.36 6.58 8.72
C LYS A 444 9.11 6.61 7.23
N ILE A 445 7.94 6.16 6.77
CA ILE A 445 7.57 6.15 5.35
C ILE A 445 7.50 7.58 4.82
N LYS A 446 6.85 8.49 5.55
CA LYS A 446 6.80 9.92 5.22
C LYS A 446 8.20 10.48 4.95
N LYS A 447 9.14 10.28 5.87
CA LYS A 447 10.53 10.75 5.69
C LYS A 447 11.21 10.16 4.46
N ALA A 448 10.98 8.88 4.18
CA ALA A 448 11.53 8.20 3.00
C ALA A 448 11.01 8.81 1.68
N TYR A 449 9.71 9.09 1.62
CA TYR A 449 9.06 9.75 0.49
C TYR A 449 9.56 11.18 0.30
N GLU A 450 9.57 11.98 1.36
CA GLU A 450 10.04 13.38 1.31
C GLU A 450 11.49 13.46 0.82
N LYS A 451 12.36 12.58 1.34
CA LYS A 451 13.77 12.49 0.93
C LYS A 451 13.94 12.11 -0.54
N SER A 452 13.12 11.20 -1.05
CA SER A 452 13.34 10.58 -2.37
C SER A 452 12.69 11.35 -3.53
N THR A 453 11.65 12.13 -3.23
CA THR A 453 10.77 12.74 -4.25
C THR A 453 10.78 14.28 -4.20
N GLY A 454 11.18 14.84 -3.04
CA GLY A 454 11.16 16.27 -2.77
C GLY A 454 9.76 16.85 -2.56
N THR A 455 8.69 16.06 -2.59
CA THR A 455 7.35 16.51 -2.16
C THR A 455 7.25 16.47 -0.65
N ARG A 456 6.44 17.35 -0.05
CA ARG A 456 6.20 17.36 1.39
C ARG A 456 4.92 16.60 1.71
N ILE A 457 4.99 15.68 2.67
CA ILE A 457 3.80 14.98 3.18
C ILE A 457 3.51 15.59 4.54
N GLU A 458 2.61 16.56 4.60
CA GLU A 458 2.42 17.31 5.84
C GLU A 458 1.75 16.46 6.91
N LYS A 459 0.63 15.84 6.54
CA LYS A 459 -0.28 15.20 7.47
C LYS A 459 -0.70 13.84 6.91
N VAL A 460 -0.40 12.81 7.67
CA VAL A 460 -0.99 11.47 7.54
C VAL A 460 -1.48 11.17 8.94
N GLU A 461 -2.78 11.35 9.15
CA GLU A 461 -3.43 10.96 10.39
C GLU A 461 -4.20 9.68 10.11
N VAL A 462 -4.11 8.75 11.05
CA VAL A 462 -5.06 7.66 11.18
C VAL A 462 -6.36 8.32 11.65
N GLY A 463 -7.30 8.51 10.73
CA GLY A 463 -8.70 8.68 11.03
C GLY A 463 -9.23 7.44 11.75
N ILE A 464 -10.37 7.60 12.41
CA ILE A 464 -10.79 6.72 13.50
C ILE A 464 -11.11 5.32 12.95
N PHE A 465 -12.23 5.13 12.25
CA PHE A 465 -12.60 3.89 11.56
C PHE A 465 -13.40 4.21 10.30
N ASP A 466 -13.36 3.32 9.32
CA ASP A 466 -13.97 3.48 7.99
C ASP A 466 -15.48 3.21 8.02
N ILE A 467 -16.25 4.06 8.73
CA ILE A 467 -17.70 3.88 8.91
C ILE A 467 -18.49 4.78 7.95
N TRP A 468 -19.48 4.20 7.29
CA TRP A 468 -20.38 4.89 6.38
C TRP A 468 -21.78 4.30 6.46
N GLU A 469 -22.77 5.05 6.01
CA GLU A 469 -24.14 4.58 5.90
C GLU A 469 -24.61 4.57 4.45
N ASN A 470 -25.57 3.72 4.13
CA ASN A 470 -26.25 3.71 2.85
C ASN A 470 -27.74 4.00 3.08
N ILE A 471 -28.22 5.11 2.54
CA ILE A 471 -29.61 5.54 2.75
C ILE A 471 -30.51 4.94 1.67
N HIS A 472 -31.69 4.51 2.11
CA HIS A 472 -32.77 3.98 1.29
C HIS A 472 -34.05 4.78 1.51
N GLU A 473 -34.74 5.15 0.42
CA GLU A 473 -36.04 5.84 0.52
C GLU A 473 -37.13 4.95 1.15
N THR A 474 -37.04 3.63 0.93
CA THR A 474 -37.89 2.60 1.54
C THR A 474 -37.09 1.31 1.76
N SER A 475 -37.45 0.50 2.77
CA SER A 475 -36.84 -0.82 2.98
C SER A 475 -37.02 -1.69 1.73
N GLY A 476 -35.91 -2.26 1.25
CA GLY A 476 -35.86 -3.10 0.03
C GLY A 476 -35.79 -2.34 -1.30
N ASP A 477 -35.59 -1.01 -1.30
CA ASP A 477 -35.31 -0.25 -2.52
C ASP A 477 -33.87 -0.50 -3.05
N TYR A 478 -33.66 -0.28 -4.34
CA TYR A 478 -32.35 -0.40 -5.00
C TYR A 478 -31.66 0.95 -5.21
N GLU A 479 -32.32 2.08 -4.93
CA GLU A 479 -31.70 3.39 -4.96
C GLU A 479 -30.91 3.64 -3.68
N SER A 480 -29.60 3.42 -3.77
CA SER A 480 -28.63 3.50 -2.67
C SER A 480 -27.88 4.83 -2.69
N TYR A 481 -27.93 5.59 -1.60
CA TYR A 481 -27.16 6.83 -1.43
C TYR A 481 -26.08 6.65 -0.36
N PRO A 482 -24.81 6.38 -0.74
CA PRO A 482 -23.73 6.13 0.23
C PRO A 482 -23.20 7.42 0.83
N HIS A 483 -23.23 7.49 2.15
CA HIS A 483 -22.89 8.65 2.97
C HIS A 483 -21.74 8.29 3.92
N TYR A 484 -20.58 8.85 3.62
CA TYR A 484 -19.36 8.57 4.36
C TYR A 484 -19.21 9.52 5.55
N ALA A 485 -18.84 9.03 6.73
CA ALA A 485 -18.75 9.87 7.94
C ALA A 485 -17.72 11.00 7.85
N TRP A 486 -16.75 10.86 6.94
CA TRP A 486 -15.74 11.86 6.61
C TRP A 486 -16.10 12.69 5.37
N GLY A 487 -17.33 12.55 4.89
CA GLY A 487 -17.94 13.40 3.88
C GLY A 487 -18.05 14.84 4.38
N LYS A 488 -18.43 15.74 3.48
CA LYS A 488 -18.46 17.18 3.78
C LYS A 488 -19.54 17.55 4.80
N TRP A 489 -20.64 16.80 4.82
CA TRP A 489 -21.85 17.13 5.58
C TRP A 489 -22.01 16.24 6.83
N CYS A 490 -21.51 15.02 6.76
CA CYS A 490 -21.31 14.14 7.90
C CYS A 490 -20.19 14.66 8.81
N GLU A 491 -20.18 14.22 10.07
CA GLU A 491 -19.26 14.71 11.07
C GLU A 491 -18.76 13.60 12.00
N ILE A 492 -17.46 13.66 12.29
CA ILE A 492 -16.84 12.85 13.34
C ILE A 492 -16.40 13.77 14.47
N LYS A 493 -17.02 13.63 15.64
CA LYS A 493 -16.73 14.39 16.86
C LYS A 493 -16.07 13.50 17.91
N LYS A 494 -15.31 14.10 18.82
CA LYS A 494 -14.84 13.37 20.01
C LYS A 494 -16.04 12.99 20.88
N GLY A 495 -16.09 11.73 21.28
CA GLY A 495 -17.09 11.15 22.15
C GLY A 495 -16.87 11.48 23.63
N PRO A 496 -17.67 10.88 24.52
CA PRO A 496 -17.65 11.17 25.96
C PRO A 496 -16.43 10.56 26.69
N TYR A 497 -15.79 9.55 26.10
CA TYR A 497 -14.60 8.86 26.63
C TYR A 497 -13.32 9.26 25.87
N GLU A 498 -12.16 9.01 26.48
CA GLU A 498 -10.85 9.43 25.95
C GLU A 498 -10.58 8.93 24.53
N ASP A 499 -10.92 7.66 24.27
CA ASP A 499 -10.83 6.97 22.98
C ASP A 499 -12.21 6.60 22.43
N SER A 500 -13.10 7.60 22.35
CA SER A 500 -14.41 7.43 21.73
C SER A 500 -14.76 8.58 20.79
N TRP A 501 -15.67 8.32 19.85
CA TRP A 501 -16.06 9.24 18.79
C TRP A 501 -17.54 9.10 18.46
N TYR A 502 -18.18 10.22 18.17
CA TYR A 502 -19.50 10.25 17.58
C TYR A 502 -19.38 10.39 16.06
N TYR A 503 -20.07 9.51 15.35
CA TYR A 503 -20.27 9.59 13.92
C TYR A 503 -21.71 10.06 13.70
N SER A 504 -21.89 11.10 12.92
CA SER A 504 -23.19 11.66 12.59
C SER A 504 -23.24 11.88 11.09
N PHE A 505 -24.30 11.44 10.45
CA PHE A 505 -24.47 11.55 9.01
C PHE A 505 -25.41 12.69 8.67
N GLU A 506 -25.70 12.85 7.39
CA GLU A 506 -26.59 13.89 6.85
C GLU A 506 -27.11 13.34 5.52
N ASP A 507 -28.37 12.96 5.43
CA ASP A 507 -28.98 12.23 4.31
C ASP A 507 -29.21 13.09 3.05
N LEU A 508 -29.41 14.40 3.22
CA LEU A 508 -29.63 15.32 2.11
C LEU A 508 -28.30 15.95 1.65
N ASP A 509 -27.59 15.35 0.69
CA ASP A 509 -26.35 15.94 0.12
C ASP A 509 -26.59 16.58 -1.28
N PRO A 510 -26.12 17.83 -1.53
CA PRO A 510 -26.02 18.41 -2.88
C PRO A 510 -25.32 17.53 -3.92
N GLU A 511 -24.41 16.65 -3.51
CA GLU A 511 -23.76 15.67 -4.39
C GLU A 511 -24.78 14.70 -5.03
N TYR A 512 -25.95 14.53 -4.41
CA TYR A 512 -27.07 13.72 -4.90
C TYR A 512 -28.29 14.57 -5.31
N ASN A 513 -28.08 15.87 -5.63
CA ASN A 513 -29.13 16.84 -6.01
C ASN A 513 -30.18 17.11 -4.92
N GLN A 514 -29.83 16.96 -3.65
CA GLN A 514 -30.71 17.27 -2.52
C GLN A 514 -30.17 18.50 -1.76
N GLU A 515 -31.05 19.28 -1.11
CA GLU A 515 -30.62 20.43 -0.30
C GLU A 515 -30.35 19.96 1.14
N PRO A 516 -29.14 20.17 1.69
CA PRO A 516 -28.78 19.72 3.04
C PRO A 516 -29.59 20.51 4.05
N ASP A 517 -30.12 19.83 5.05
CA ASP A 517 -30.82 20.47 6.16
C ASP A 517 -29.92 20.65 7.40
N GLU A 518 -28.75 19.99 7.40
CA GLU A 518 -27.69 20.04 8.41
C GLU A 518 -28.14 19.59 9.81
N ASP A 519 -29.26 18.87 9.91
CA ASP A 519 -29.83 18.46 11.20
C ASP A 519 -29.18 17.19 11.77
N ARG A 520 -28.53 16.38 10.91
CA ARG A 520 -27.85 15.13 11.24
C ARG A 520 -28.71 14.18 12.05
N ASN A 521 -29.97 14.06 11.67
CA ASN A 521 -30.96 13.26 12.37
C ASN A 521 -30.84 11.74 12.06
N GLU A 522 -29.96 11.31 11.17
CA GLU A 522 -29.75 9.90 10.80
C GLU A 522 -29.01 9.12 11.91
N ALA A 523 -28.46 7.96 11.58
CA ALA A 523 -27.83 7.09 12.56
C ALA A 523 -26.63 7.77 13.22
N ARG A 524 -26.81 8.24 14.46
CA ARG A 524 -25.69 8.70 15.27
C ARG A 524 -25.03 7.51 15.94
N LEU A 525 -23.79 7.24 15.59
CA LEU A 525 -23.04 6.11 16.14
C LEU A 525 -22.06 6.59 17.21
N LEU A 526 -22.02 5.90 18.35
CA LEU A 526 -20.95 6.02 19.33
C LEU A 526 -19.95 4.90 19.08
N VAL A 527 -18.71 5.27 18.78
CA VAL A 527 -17.62 4.34 18.53
C VAL A 527 -16.60 4.47 19.63
N GLU A 528 -16.36 3.38 20.34
CA GLU A 528 -15.46 3.31 21.49
C GLU A 528 -14.32 2.36 21.17
N LYS A 529 -13.08 2.83 21.24
CA LYS A 529 -11.93 1.92 21.17
C LYS A 529 -11.85 1.15 22.48
N LEU A 530 -11.85 -0.17 22.39
CA LEU A 530 -11.64 -1.06 23.53
C LEU A 530 -10.15 -1.38 23.68
N SER A 531 -9.78 -2.19 24.68
CA SER A 531 -8.41 -2.65 24.83
C SER A 531 -7.96 -3.45 23.60
N GLY A 532 -6.83 -3.06 23.01
CA GLY A 532 -6.29 -3.68 21.79
C GLY A 532 -6.75 -2.99 20.49
N ASN A 533 -7.05 -3.77 19.45
CA ASN A 533 -7.49 -3.34 18.12
C ASN A 533 -9.01 -3.57 17.94
N GLU A 534 -9.79 -3.53 19.02
CA GLU A 534 -11.24 -3.67 19.00
C GLU A 534 -11.96 -2.33 19.09
N VAL A 535 -13.15 -2.28 18.49
CA VAL A 535 -14.07 -1.17 18.61
C VAL A 535 -15.46 -1.66 18.96
N ARG A 536 -16.08 -1.03 19.96
CA ARG A 536 -17.52 -1.11 20.13
C ARG A 536 -18.15 0.00 19.32
N ILE A 537 -19.03 -0.35 18.40
CA ILE A 537 -19.86 0.59 17.66
C ILE A 537 -21.27 0.42 18.20
N THR A 538 -21.91 1.51 18.59
CA THR A 538 -23.26 1.53 19.14
C THR A 538 -24.11 2.47 18.31
N VAL A 539 -25.31 2.06 17.89
CA VAL A 539 -26.30 2.98 17.32
C VAL A 539 -26.90 3.77 18.48
N GLU A 540 -26.38 4.98 18.73
CA GLU A 540 -26.76 5.75 19.92
C GLU A 540 -28.14 6.41 19.75
N ALA A 541 -28.43 6.90 18.55
CA ALA A 541 -29.68 7.55 18.22
C ALA A 541 -29.98 7.43 16.72
N TYR A 542 -31.26 7.48 16.39
CA TYR A 542 -31.77 7.68 15.04
C TYR A 542 -33.00 8.59 15.15
N GLY A 543 -33.18 9.50 14.21
CA GLY A 543 -34.26 10.47 14.17
C GLY A 543 -34.65 10.90 12.74
N GLY A 544 -34.08 10.26 11.72
CA GLY A 544 -34.32 10.55 10.32
C GLY A 544 -35.59 9.93 9.78
N SER A 545 -35.93 10.30 8.55
CA SER A 545 -37.16 9.85 7.89
C SER A 545 -36.98 8.68 6.92
N PHE A 546 -35.72 8.29 6.69
CA PHE A 546 -35.35 7.20 5.81
C PHE A 546 -34.95 5.95 6.61
N VAL A 547 -34.47 4.96 5.89
CA VAL A 547 -33.94 3.72 6.45
C VAL A 547 -32.48 3.64 6.00
N VAL A 548 -31.56 3.26 6.89
CA VAL A 548 -30.12 3.26 6.56
C VAL A 548 -29.44 1.95 6.91
N ASP A 549 -28.59 1.46 6.02
CA ASP A 549 -27.62 0.42 6.36
C ASP A 549 -26.37 1.06 6.92
N VAL A 550 -25.81 0.50 7.99
CA VAL A 550 -24.56 0.98 8.59
C VAL A 550 -23.44 -0.01 8.28
N TRP A 551 -22.36 0.50 7.69
CA TRP A 551 -21.22 -0.27 7.21
C TRP A 551 -19.92 0.15 7.88
N LEU A 552 -19.00 -0.80 8.02
CA LEU A 552 -17.63 -0.60 8.45
C LEU A 552 -16.70 -1.23 7.39
N GLY A 553 -16.07 -0.39 6.57
CA GLY A 553 -15.44 -0.83 5.32
C GLY A 553 -16.47 -1.55 4.44
N ASP A 554 -16.18 -2.80 4.08
CA ASP A 554 -17.08 -3.66 3.31
C ASP A 554 -17.98 -4.55 4.18
N ARG A 555 -17.92 -4.42 5.52
CA ARG A 555 -18.75 -5.20 6.45
C ARG A 555 -20.03 -4.45 6.79
N LEU A 556 -21.17 -5.04 6.45
CA LEU A 556 -22.48 -4.61 6.96
C LEU A 556 -22.52 -4.87 8.47
N LEU A 557 -22.77 -3.82 9.26
CA LEU A 557 -23.02 -3.94 10.69
C LEU A 557 -24.51 -4.12 10.93
N TRP A 558 -25.32 -3.18 10.45
CA TRP A 558 -26.77 -3.22 10.61
C TRP A 558 -27.45 -2.92 9.28
N GLU A 559 -28.50 -3.67 8.97
CA GLU A 559 -29.40 -3.43 7.84
C GLU A 559 -30.61 -2.66 8.34
N ASP A 560 -31.13 -1.75 7.51
CA ASP A 560 -32.41 -1.10 7.74
C ASP A 560 -32.59 -0.32 9.08
N VAL A 561 -31.53 0.28 9.63
CA VAL A 561 -31.56 1.08 10.87
C VAL A 561 -32.59 2.23 10.77
N ASN A 562 -33.52 2.27 11.72
CA ASN A 562 -34.58 3.29 11.81
C ASN A 562 -35.02 3.55 13.28
N ASP A 563 -35.91 4.53 13.50
CA ASP A 563 -36.61 4.77 14.78
C ASP A 563 -38.12 4.49 14.63
N ASP A 564 -38.68 3.74 15.59
CA ASP A 564 -40.06 3.24 15.64
C ASP A 564 -41.12 4.36 15.56
N ASN A 565 -40.73 5.62 15.84
CA ASN A 565 -41.63 6.78 15.81
C ASN A 565 -42.00 7.29 14.40
N THR A 566 -41.35 6.82 13.33
CA THR A 566 -41.67 7.21 11.94
C THR A 566 -42.57 6.21 11.19
N GLN A 567 -43.10 5.18 11.88
CA GLN A 567 -44.04 4.15 11.37
C GLN A 567 -45.29 4.67 10.60
N SER A 568 -45.51 5.98 10.47
CA SER A 568 -46.67 6.54 9.76
C SER A 568 -46.48 6.80 8.25
N GLY A 569 -45.27 6.60 7.69
CA GLY A 569 -44.97 6.98 6.29
C GLY A 569 -44.37 5.93 5.37
N LEU A 570 -43.55 5.00 5.88
CA LEU A 570 -42.78 4.07 5.04
C LEU A 570 -43.64 2.86 4.62
N GLN A 571 -44.05 2.83 3.35
CA GLN A 571 -44.70 1.66 2.75
C GLN A 571 -43.63 0.60 2.43
N GLY A 572 -43.52 -0.46 3.22
CA GLY A 572 -42.64 -1.59 2.87
C GLY A 572 -42.23 -2.50 4.02
N ILE A 573 -42.12 -1.95 5.24
CA ILE A 573 -41.69 -2.72 6.42
C ILE A 573 -42.83 -3.66 6.84
N THR A 574 -42.59 -4.97 6.80
CA THR A 574 -43.60 -6.00 7.07
C THR A 574 -43.61 -6.47 8.52
N ASP A 575 -42.54 -6.22 9.27
CA ASP A 575 -42.42 -6.54 10.70
C ASP A 575 -42.19 -5.25 11.52
N PRO A 576 -43.02 -4.92 12.52
CA PRO A 576 -42.83 -3.73 13.36
C PRO A 576 -41.54 -3.73 14.18
N ASP A 577 -40.83 -4.86 14.29
CA ASP A 577 -39.54 -4.96 14.99
C ASP A 577 -38.31 -4.91 14.03
N GLU A 578 -38.51 -4.84 12.69
CA GLU A 578 -37.41 -4.76 11.70
C GLU A 578 -36.72 -3.38 11.73
N GLY A 579 -35.41 -3.36 11.97
CA GLY A 579 -34.56 -2.16 11.88
C GLY A 579 -34.42 -1.31 13.17
N LEU A 580 -35.01 -1.76 14.29
CA LEU A 580 -34.92 -1.08 15.60
C LEU A 580 -33.58 -1.30 16.30
N HIS A 581 -32.50 -0.79 15.71
CA HIS A 581 -31.13 -1.00 16.21
C HIS A 581 -30.67 0.04 17.24
N VAL A 582 -31.48 1.06 17.57
CA VAL A 582 -31.09 2.08 18.56
C VAL A 582 -30.83 1.45 19.93
N GLY A 583 -29.61 1.63 20.43
CA GLY A 583 -29.10 1.04 21.67
C GLY A 583 -28.36 -0.28 21.48
N GLU A 584 -28.42 -0.89 20.29
CA GLU A 584 -27.61 -2.05 19.96
C GLU A 584 -26.15 -1.66 19.75
N ASN A 585 -25.26 -2.62 20.00
CA ASN A 585 -23.84 -2.46 19.76
C ASN A 585 -23.23 -3.72 19.17
N GLN A 586 -22.20 -3.53 18.35
CA GLN A 586 -21.35 -4.59 17.84
C GLN A 586 -19.91 -4.30 18.22
N ILE A 587 -19.18 -5.36 18.58
CA ILE A 587 -17.74 -5.31 18.80
C ILE A 587 -17.06 -5.87 17.56
N VAL A 588 -16.13 -5.10 16.99
CA VAL A 588 -15.37 -5.50 15.81
C VAL A 588 -13.89 -5.51 16.13
N SER A 589 -13.26 -6.66 15.91
CA SER A 589 -11.81 -6.83 16.00
C SER A 589 -11.16 -6.44 14.68
N SER A 590 -10.08 -5.65 14.76
CA SER A 590 -9.32 -5.15 13.60
C SER A 590 -10.14 -4.38 12.56
N PRO A 591 -10.87 -3.32 12.98
CA PRO A 591 -11.67 -2.50 12.08
C PRO A 591 -10.80 -1.76 11.04
N PRO A 592 -11.28 -1.62 9.79
CA PRO A 592 -10.61 -0.83 8.76
C PRO A 592 -10.43 0.61 9.22
N ARG A 593 -9.25 1.16 8.96
CA ARG A 593 -8.84 2.48 9.44
C ARG A 593 -8.92 3.51 8.33
N LEU A 594 -9.50 4.66 8.64
CA LEU A 594 -9.51 5.80 7.75
C LEU A 594 -8.15 6.51 7.82
N PHE A 595 -7.65 7.06 6.71
CA PHE A 595 -6.44 7.87 6.67
C PHE A 595 -6.71 9.21 6.01
N PHE A 596 -6.29 10.30 6.66
CA PHE A 596 -6.26 11.63 6.06
C PHE A 596 -4.87 11.92 5.51
N LEU A 597 -4.73 12.02 4.19
CA LEU A 597 -3.47 12.37 3.52
C LEU A 597 -3.50 13.80 3.01
N LYS A 598 -2.46 14.57 3.36
CA LYS A 598 -2.14 15.88 2.78
C LYS A 598 -0.75 15.87 2.18
N THR A 599 -0.67 16.07 0.86
CA THR A 599 0.59 16.19 0.12
C THR A 599 0.72 17.58 -0.50
N GLU A 600 1.91 18.18 -0.42
CA GLU A 600 2.18 19.52 -0.92
C GLU A 600 3.44 19.55 -1.80
N SER A 601 3.40 20.40 -2.82
CA SER A 601 4.61 20.74 -3.57
C SER A 601 5.53 21.64 -2.75
N PRO A 602 6.84 21.65 -3.03
CA PRO A 602 7.73 22.70 -2.52
C PRO A 602 7.14 24.09 -2.82
N GLY A 603 7.12 24.96 -1.81
CA GLY A 603 6.56 26.32 -1.93
C GLY A 603 5.04 26.42 -1.95
N ASN A 604 4.32 25.32 -1.67
CA ASN A 604 2.85 25.29 -1.53
C ASN A 604 2.08 25.74 -2.78
N ILE A 605 2.56 25.34 -3.96
CA ILE A 605 1.99 25.69 -5.28
C ILE A 605 0.80 24.78 -5.61
N ALA A 606 0.89 23.49 -5.24
CA ALA A 606 -0.20 22.53 -5.36
C ALA A 606 -0.34 21.75 -4.04
N ILE A 607 -1.60 21.46 -3.69
CA ILE A 607 -1.98 20.71 -2.49
C ILE A 607 -2.95 19.62 -2.93
N TYR A 608 -2.70 18.40 -2.47
CA TYR A 608 -3.63 17.27 -2.57
C TYR A 608 -4.12 16.90 -1.17
N ARG A 609 -5.42 16.64 -1.04
CA ARG A 609 -6.07 16.20 0.20
C ARG A 609 -7.08 15.12 -0.12
N GLU A 610 -7.06 14.05 0.63
CA GLU A 610 -7.99 12.94 0.48
C GLU A 610 -8.11 12.17 1.79
N ASN A 611 -9.33 11.72 2.07
CA ASN A 611 -9.62 10.66 3.01
C ASN A 611 -9.68 9.35 2.25
N PHE A 612 -8.96 8.33 2.70
CA PHE A 612 -8.97 7.00 2.09
C PHE A 612 -8.87 5.95 3.17
N SER A 613 -9.52 4.82 2.93
CA SER A 613 -9.36 3.62 3.75
C SER A 613 -8.25 2.74 3.18
N VAL A 614 -7.64 1.97 4.06
CA VAL A 614 -6.81 0.84 3.70
C VAL A 614 -7.47 -0.36 4.38
N GLY A 615 -7.79 -1.37 3.58
CA GLY A 615 -8.58 -2.56 3.91
C GLY A 615 -8.54 -3.53 2.74
#